data_AF-A0A1G5QR54-F1
#
_entry.id   AF-A0A1G5QR54-F1
#
_cell.length_a   1.000
_cell.length_b   1.000
_cell.length_c   1.000
_cell.angle_alpha   90.00
_cell.angle_beta   90.00
_cell.angle_gamma   90.00
#
_symmetry.space_group_name_H-M   'P 1'
#
loop_
_entity.id
_entity.type
_entity.pdbx_description
1 polymer ?
#
loop_
_entity_poly.entity_id
_entity_poly.type
_entity_poly.pdbx_seq_one_letter_code
_entity_poly.pdbx_strand_id
1 'polypeptide(L)'
;MLFVGVVFIAWLCSILWTAIDEGGVPSDAGFPAVPAPSKAGVISLECGSGGCSREMVVDVQPPHTAQSLGAEMGLTSKRCGPLNLWTLRKTCTGIANAGGREFRIYLQYSSPLSK
;
A
#
# COMPACT_ATOMS: atom_id res chain seq x y z
N MET A 1 -9.38 22.44 28.93
CA MET A 1 -10.13 22.77 27.69
C MET A 1 -9.24 23.20 26.54
N LEU A 2 -8.28 24.13 26.72
CA LEU A 2 -7.41 24.62 25.63
C LEU A 2 -6.64 23.50 24.90
N PHE A 3 -6.05 22.56 25.64
CA PHE A 3 -5.31 21.42 25.07
C PHE A 3 -6.16 20.55 24.13
N VAL A 4 -7.41 20.27 24.52
CA VAL A 4 -8.34 19.47 23.69
C VAL A 4 -8.68 20.22 22.40
N GLY A 5 -8.90 21.53 22.48
CA GLY A 5 -9.14 22.37 21.31
C GLY A 5 -7.96 22.39 20.34
N VAL A 6 -6.73 22.53 20.85
CA VAL A 6 -5.51 22.54 20.01
C VAL A 6 -5.31 21.20 19.30
N VAL A 7 -5.47 20.08 20.02
CA VAL A 7 -5.36 18.74 19.43
C VAL A 7 -6.42 18.52 18.34
N PHE A 8 -7.66 18.98 18.59
CA PHE A 8 -8.74 18.85 17.61
C PHE A 8 -8.47 19.67 16.33
N ILE A 9 -7.99 20.91 16.46
CA ILE A 9 -7.62 21.74 15.30
C ILE A 9 -6.47 21.10 14.53
N ALA A 10 -5.42 20.64 15.21
CA ALA A 10 -4.29 19.97 14.57
C ALA A 10 -4.73 18.72 13.79
N TRP A 11 -5.66 17.95 14.37
CA TRP A 11 -6.24 16.78 13.72
C TRP A 11 -7.03 17.14 12.45
N LEU A 12 -7.87 18.18 12.49
CA LEU A 12 -8.59 18.67 11.31
C LEU A 12 -7.64 19.16 10.22
N CYS A 13 -6.60 19.91 10.58
CA CYS A 13 -5.59 20.38 9.64
C CYS A 13 -4.85 19.21 8.98
N SER A 14 -4.53 18.16 9.73
CA SER A 14 -3.88 16.95 9.20
C SER A 14 -4.77 16.26 8.16
N ILE A 15 -6.06 16.10 8.45
CA ILE A 15 -7.02 15.51 7.50
C ILE A 15 -7.12 16.35 6.24
N LEU A 16 -7.30 17.67 6.37
CA LEU A 16 -7.45 18.57 5.24
C LEU A 16 -6.20 18.56 4.34
N TRP A 17 -5.02 18.55 4.96
CA TRP A 17 -3.75 18.43 4.24
C TRP A 17 -3.66 17.12 3.46
N THR A 18 -4.04 16.01 4.09
CA THR A 18 -4.03 14.70 3.44
C THR A 18 -5.13 14.54 2.38
N ALA A 19 -6.15 15.39 2.36
CA ALA A 19 -7.17 15.37 1.32
C ALA A 19 -6.68 16.04 0.02
N ILE A 20 -5.69 16.94 0.10
CA ILE A 20 -5.12 17.65 -1.06
C ILE A 20 -3.73 17.14 -1.46
N ASP A 21 -3.12 16.31 -0.64
CA ASP A 21 -1.80 15.70 -0.89
C ASP A 21 -1.89 14.53 -1.89
N GLU A 22 -1.94 14.84 -3.19
CA GLU A 22 -1.91 13.84 -4.26
C GLU A 22 -0.55 13.12 -4.38
N GLY A 23 0.50 13.67 -3.77
CA GLY A 23 1.87 13.15 -3.81
C GLY A 23 2.20 12.14 -2.70
N GLY A 24 1.23 11.80 -1.86
CA GLY A 24 1.44 10.89 -0.73
C GLY A 24 1.83 9.48 -1.18
N VAL A 25 3.04 9.04 -0.81
CA VAL A 25 3.55 7.70 -1.14
C VAL A 25 3.56 6.81 0.12
N PRO A 26 3.06 5.56 0.05
CA PRO A 26 3.21 4.62 1.15
C PRO A 26 4.68 4.19 1.33
N SER A 27 5.09 3.88 2.56
CA SER A 27 6.43 3.34 2.83
C SER A 27 6.57 1.94 2.23
N ASP A 28 7.74 1.62 1.69
CA ASP A 28 8.10 0.27 1.23
C ASP A 28 7.98 -0.82 2.33
N ALA A 29 8.22 -0.46 3.59
CA ALA A 29 7.96 -1.33 4.75
C ALA A 29 6.49 -1.82 4.86
N GLY A 30 5.56 -1.25 4.10
CA GLY A 30 4.19 -1.72 4.00
C GLY A 30 4.00 -2.97 3.13
N PHE A 31 5.01 -3.40 2.37
CA PHE A 31 4.95 -4.65 1.63
C PHE A 31 4.97 -5.87 2.57
N PRO A 32 4.21 -6.94 2.26
CA PRO A 32 4.34 -8.19 2.99
C PRO A 32 5.72 -8.80 2.77
N ALA A 33 6.22 -9.56 3.75
CA ALA A 33 7.42 -10.35 3.57
C ALA A 33 7.21 -11.39 2.46
N VAL A 34 8.16 -11.50 1.54
CA VAL A 34 8.14 -12.49 0.46
C VAL A 34 8.64 -13.84 1.00
N PRO A 35 7.83 -14.91 0.93
CA PRO A 35 8.25 -16.24 1.34
C PRO A 35 9.44 -16.78 0.52
N ALA A 36 10.41 -17.39 1.20
CA ALA A 36 11.52 -18.08 0.55
C ALA A 36 11.03 -19.35 -0.17
N PRO A 37 11.61 -19.75 -1.33
CA PRO A 37 12.85 -19.26 -1.92
C PRO A 37 12.70 -18.00 -2.80
N SER A 38 11.48 -17.51 -3.01
CA SER A 38 11.21 -16.28 -3.76
C SER A 38 11.78 -15.05 -3.05
N LYS A 39 12.07 -13.99 -3.80
CA LYS A 39 12.70 -12.77 -3.24
C LYS A 39 12.00 -11.51 -3.72
N ALA A 40 11.97 -10.51 -2.84
CA ALA A 40 11.63 -9.15 -3.21
C ALA A 40 12.66 -8.63 -4.21
N GLY A 41 12.19 -8.11 -5.34
CA GLY A 41 13.01 -7.46 -6.36
C GLY A 41 12.93 -5.94 -6.26
N VAL A 42 13.05 -5.29 -7.42
CA VAL A 42 13.05 -3.83 -7.52
C VAL A 42 11.68 -3.27 -7.17
N ILE A 43 11.69 -2.17 -6.41
CA ILE A 43 10.51 -1.38 -6.09
C ILE A 43 10.51 -0.13 -6.96
N SER A 44 9.45 0.09 -7.73
CA SER A 44 9.19 1.30 -8.50
C SER A 44 8.10 2.16 -7.85
N LEU A 45 8.13 3.46 -8.14
CA LEU A 45 7.11 4.43 -7.75
C LEU A 45 6.34 4.83 -9.01
N GLU A 46 5.02 4.73 -8.97
CA GLU A 46 4.13 5.17 -10.02
C GLU A 46 3.15 6.21 -9.45
N CYS A 47 2.97 7.33 -10.15
CA CYS A 47 2.05 8.38 -9.74
C CYS A 47 1.14 8.73 -10.91
N GLY A 48 -0.16 8.83 -10.64
CA GLY A 48 -1.17 9.23 -11.63
C GLY A 48 -2.32 9.98 -10.96
N SER A 49 -3.44 10.13 -11.68
CA SER A 49 -4.61 10.87 -11.19
C SER A 49 -5.29 10.26 -9.96
N GLY A 50 -4.94 9.01 -9.60
CA GLY A 50 -5.42 8.33 -8.39
C GLY A 50 -4.44 8.34 -7.22
N GLY A 51 -3.43 9.21 -7.27
CA GLY A 51 -2.34 9.29 -6.30
C GLY A 51 -1.12 8.45 -6.70
N CYS A 52 -0.20 8.29 -5.74
CA CYS A 52 1.01 7.50 -5.92
C CYS A 52 0.90 6.09 -5.31
N SER A 53 1.37 5.11 -6.05
CA SER A 53 1.53 3.71 -5.65
C SER A 53 2.98 3.28 -5.79
N ARG A 54 3.38 2.29 -5.00
CA ARG A 54 4.62 1.55 -5.21
C ARG A 54 4.30 0.21 -5.82
N GLU A 55 5.11 -0.25 -6.76
CA GLU A 55 5.07 -1.61 -7.25
C GLU A 55 6.37 -2.33 -6.91
N MET A 56 6.29 -3.57 -6.48
CA MET A 56 7.45 -4.43 -6.27
C MET A 56 7.35 -5.60 -7.25
N VAL A 57 8.41 -5.79 -8.04
CA VAL A 57 8.60 -7.00 -8.83
C VAL A 57 9.15 -8.08 -7.90
N VAL A 58 8.51 -9.24 -7.88
CA VAL A 58 8.93 -10.37 -7.05
C VAL A 58 9.57 -11.43 -7.95
N ASP A 59 10.78 -11.84 -7.59
CA ASP A 59 11.46 -12.97 -8.23
C ASP A 59 10.85 -14.27 -7.69
N VAL A 60 9.98 -14.88 -8.48
CA VAL A 60 9.27 -16.11 -8.11
C VAL A 60 10.16 -17.31 -8.44
N GLN A 61 10.57 -18.04 -7.40
CA GLN A 61 11.43 -19.20 -7.55
C GLN A 61 10.64 -20.50 -7.32
N PRO A 62 10.93 -21.59 -8.05
CA PRO A 62 10.33 -22.90 -7.78
C PRO A 62 10.54 -23.33 -6.32
N PRO A 63 9.57 -23.99 -5.67
CA PRO A 63 8.33 -24.53 -6.24
C PRO A 63 7.18 -23.52 -6.36
N HIS A 64 7.39 -22.24 -6.00
CA HIS A 64 6.32 -21.25 -6.06
C HIS A 64 5.93 -20.92 -7.49
N THR A 65 4.62 -20.75 -7.70
CA THR A 65 4.02 -19.99 -8.79
C THR A 65 3.53 -18.64 -8.28
N ALA A 66 3.34 -17.67 -9.18
CA ALA A 66 2.79 -16.35 -8.83
C ALA A 66 1.49 -16.44 -8.02
N GLN A 67 0.59 -17.37 -8.37
CA GLN A 67 -0.66 -17.58 -7.64
C GLN A 67 -0.43 -18.20 -6.26
N SER A 68 0.42 -19.23 -6.15
CA SER A 68 0.70 -19.86 -4.85
C SER A 68 1.39 -18.88 -3.88
N LEU A 69 2.32 -18.07 -4.39
CA LEU A 69 3.03 -17.07 -3.60
C LEU A 69 2.10 -15.94 -3.16
N GLY A 70 1.23 -15.47 -4.07
CA GLY A 70 0.18 -14.50 -3.73
C GLY A 70 -0.77 -15.03 -2.66
N ALA A 71 -1.14 -16.31 -2.72
CA ALA A 71 -1.98 -16.95 -1.71
C ALA A 71 -1.27 -17.05 -0.35
N GLU A 72 0.00 -17.45 -0.32
CA GLU A 72 0.79 -17.55 0.90
C GLU A 72 0.98 -16.19 1.59
N MET A 73 1.14 -15.12 0.81
CA MET A 73 1.19 -13.75 1.33
C MET A 73 -0.18 -13.17 1.72
N GLY A 74 -1.28 -13.92 1.48
CA GLY A 74 -2.64 -13.47 1.74
C GLY A 74 -3.13 -12.36 0.79
N LEU A 75 -2.63 -12.34 -0.44
CA LEU A 75 -2.95 -11.38 -1.50
C LEU A 75 -3.91 -11.93 -2.57
N THR A 76 -4.61 -13.05 -2.30
CA THR A 76 -5.72 -13.54 -3.15
C THR A 76 -6.83 -12.51 -3.30
N SER A 77 -6.94 -11.59 -2.34
CA SER A 77 -7.72 -10.37 -2.41
C SER A 77 -6.89 -9.19 -1.93
N LYS A 78 -7.35 -7.97 -2.24
CA LYS A 78 -6.71 -6.73 -1.77
C LYS A 78 -6.71 -6.72 -0.24
N ARG A 79 -5.52 -6.63 0.36
CA ARG A 79 -5.35 -6.53 1.81
C ARG A 79 -5.09 -5.08 2.19
N CYS A 80 -5.88 -4.55 3.12
CA CYS A 80 -5.67 -3.21 3.66
C CYS A 80 -5.29 -3.27 5.13
N GLY A 81 -4.34 -2.43 5.52
CA GLY A 81 -3.99 -2.19 6.92
C GLY A 81 -5.04 -1.34 7.65
N PRO A 82 -4.81 -1.06 8.94
CA PRO A 82 -5.68 -0.19 9.72
C PRO A 82 -5.70 1.23 9.16
N LEU A 83 -6.79 1.92 9.41
CA LEU A 83 -6.92 3.34 9.10
C LEU A 83 -6.05 4.17 10.05
N ASN A 84 -5.19 5.01 9.51
CA ASN A 84 -4.50 6.01 10.32
C ASN A 84 -5.50 7.14 10.63
N LEU A 85 -5.81 7.34 11.92
CA LEU A 85 -6.80 8.33 12.34
C LEU A 85 -6.37 9.78 12.09
N TRP A 86 -5.07 10.06 12.01
CA TRP A 86 -4.56 11.42 11.74
C TRP A 86 -4.68 11.82 10.27
N THR A 87 -4.57 10.86 9.36
CA THR A 87 -4.58 11.12 7.91
C THR A 87 -5.83 10.58 7.22
N LEU A 88 -6.66 9.79 7.92
CA LEU A 88 -7.75 9.01 7.37
C LEU A 88 -7.36 8.21 6.11
N ARG A 89 -6.09 7.81 6.01
CA ARG A 89 -5.57 6.93 4.96
C ARG A 89 -5.31 5.55 5.53
N LYS A 90 -5.57 4.53 4.73
CA LYS A 90 -5.12 3.16 4.97
C LYS A 90 -4.19 2.75 3.85
N THR A 91 -3.16 1.99 4.17
CA THR A 91 -2.29 1.37 3.17
C THR A 91 -2.93 0.08 2.71
N CYS A 92 -3.03 -0.12 1.40
CA CYS A 92 -3.53 -1.34 0.81
C CYS A 92 -2.49 -1.95 -0.12
N THR A 93 -2.37 -3.26 -0.07
CA THR A 93 -1.52 -4.07 -0.93
C THR A 93 -2.36 -5.09 -1.70
N GLY A 94 -1.93 -5.43 -2.90
CA GLY A 94 -2.56 -6.43 -3.74
C GLY A 94 -1.69 -6.82 -4.90
N ILE A 95 -2.21 -7.71 -5.75
CA ILE A 95 -1.53 -8.16 -6.97
C ILE A 95 -1.85 -7.18 -8.09
N ALA A 96 -0.81 -6.59 -8.69
CA ALA A 96 -0.93 -5.77 -9.91
C ALA A 96 -0.92 -6.67 -11.16
N ASN A 97 -0.04 -7.67 -11.17
CA ASN A 97 0.07 -8.66 -12.24
C ASN A 97 0.53 -10.01 -11.67
N ALA A 98 -0.06 -11.10 -12.14
CA ALA A 98 0.32 -12.47 -11.80
C ALA A 98 0.29 -13.39 -13.04
N GLY A 99 0.83 -12.91 -14.16
CA GLY A 99 0.89 -13.62 -15.44
C GLY A 99 2.31 -13.96 -15.89
N GLY A 100 2.50 -15.18 -16.40
CA GLY A 100 3.76 -15.60 -17.00
C GLY A 100 4.92 -15.66 -15.99
N ARG A 101 6.00 -14.90 -16.24
CA ARG A 101 7.17 -14.80 -15.34
C ARG A 101 7.14 -13.56 -14.43
N GLU A 102 6.14 -12.68 -14.58
CA GLU A 102 6.07 -11.45 -13.80
C GLU A 102 5.01 -11.57 -12.71
N PHE A 103 5.47 -11.48 -11.47
CA PHE A 103 4.62 -11.32 -10.31
C PHE A 103 4.90 -9.96 -9.69
N ARG A 104 3.93 -9.06 -9.79
CA ARG A 104 4.01 -7.69 -9.29
C ARG A 104 2.97 -7.47 -8.22
N ILE A 105 3.42 -6.96 -7.08
CA ILE A 105 2.54 -6.54 -5.99
C ILE A 105 2.57 -5.02 -5.89
N TYR A 106 1.41 -4.41 -5.70
CA TYR A 106 1.31 -2.97 -5.49
C TYR A 106 1.11 -2.66 -4.00
N LEU A 107 1.43 -1.42 -3.65
CA LEU A 107 1.19 -0.80 -2.37
C LEU A 107 0.70 0.63 -2.63
N GLN A 108 -0.49 0.97 -2.15
CA GLN A 108 -1.08 2.29 -2.38
C GLN A 108 -1.83 2.76 -1.14
N TYR A 109 -2.01 4.08 -1.01
CA TYR A 109 -3.00 4.60 -0.08
C TYR A 109 -4.42 4.40 -0.62
N SER A 110 -5.36 4.27 0.30
CA SER A 110 -6.79 4.34 0.07
C SER A 110 -7.37 5.20 1.18
N SER A 111 -8.32 6.07 0.83
CA SER A 111 -9.05 6.90 1.78
C SER A 111 -10.54 6.58 1.65
N PRO A 112 -11.31 6.55 2.74
CA PRO A 112 -12.77 6.46 2.66
C PRO A 112 -13.39 7.73 2.05
N LEU A 113 -12.63 8.82 1.94
CA LEU A 113 -13.08 10.10 1.38
C LEU A 113 -12.98 10.15 -0.15
N SER A 114 -12.21 9.24 -0.76
CA SER A 114 -12.09 9.13 -2.21
C SER A 114 -12.93 7.96 -2.69
N LYS A 115 -13.94 8.23 -3.52
CA LYS A 115 -14.76 7.21 -4.19
C LYS A 115 -14.00 6.53 -5.31
#